data_AF-A0A0P6W461-F1
#
_entry.id   AF-A0A0P6W461-F1
#
_cell.length_a   1.000
_cell.length_b   1.000
_cell.length_c   1.000
_cell.angle_alpha   90.00
_cell.angle_beta   90.00
_cell.angle_gamma   90.00
#
_symmetry.space_group_name_H-M   'P 1'
#
loop_
_entity.id
_entity.type
_entity.pdbx_description
1 polymer ?
#
loop_
_entity_poly.entity_id
_entity_poly.type
_entity_poly.pdbx_seq_one_letter_code
_entity_poly.pdbx_strand_id
1 'polypeptide(L)' 'MLRILGNVFSLASFVLATYLLVMQEYKWIELIILTFSLSIGIMGIEEIQRDNKGRGWLLLLTGLLCLYSSIQGFLFFH' A
#
# COMPACT_ATOMS: atom_id res chain seq x y z
N MET A 1 -3.72 -2.63 18.02
CA MET A 1 -4.73 -2.71 16.94
C MET A 1 -4.12 -2.48 15.56
N LEU A 2 -3.35 -1.39 15.33
CA LEU A 2 -2.68 -1.16 14.03
C LEU A 2 -1.82 -2.33 13.55
N ARG A 3 -1.08 -2.99 14.46
CA ARG A 3 -0.23 -4.14 14.15
C ARG A 3 -0.95 -5.34 13.53
N ILE A 4 -2.19 -5.59 13.97
CA ILE A 4 -3.03 -6.65 13.40
C ILE A 4 -3.52 -6.21 12.02
N LEU A 5 -3.91 -4.94 11.89
CA LEU A 5 -4.36 -4.37 10.63
C LEU A 5 -3.24 -4.36 9.57
N GLY A 6 -2.01 -4.03 9.97
CA GLY A 6 -0.81 -4.08 9.12
C GLY A 6 -0.48 -5.51 8.67
N ASN A 7 -0.57 -6.49 9.58
CA ASN A 7 -0.40 -7.91 9.20
C ASN A 7 -1.46 -8.38 8.21
N VAL A 8 -2.74 -8.03 8.43
CA VAL A 8 -3.84 -8.40 7.52
C VAL A 8 -3.66 -7.74 6.15
N PHE A 9 -3.30 -6.45 6.11
CA PHE A 9 -3.04 -5.74 4.86
C PHE A 9 -1.80 -6.26 4.13
N SER A 10 -0.75 -6.64 4.86
CA SER A 10 0.47 -7.23 4.27
C SER A 10 0.17 -8.61 3.68
N LEU A 11 -0.64 -9.43 4.35
CA LEU A 11 -1.06 -10.73 3.84
C LEU A 11 -1.95 -10.58 2.60
N ALA A 12 -2.91 -9.64 2.64
CA ALA A 12 -3.76 -9.30 1.50
C ALA A 12 -2.94 -8.80 0.31
N SER A 13 -1.95 -7.93 0.56
CA SER A 13 -1.04 -7.41 -0.47
C SER A 13 -0.23 -8.53 -1.13
N PHE A 14 0.21 -9.53 -0.34
CA PHE A 14 0.97 -10.66 -0.85
C PHE A 14 0.12 -11.59 -1.73
N VAL A 15 -1.13 -11.85 -1.33
CA VAL A 15 -2.09 -12.63 -2.13
C VAL A 15 -2.45 -11.90 -3.42
N LEU A 16 -2.71 -10.59 -3.35
CA LEU A 16 -2.99 -9.74 -4.52
C LEU A 16 -1.80 -9.67 -5.48
N ALA A 17 -0.58 -9.53 -4.98
CA ALA A 17 0.64 -9.54 -5.80
C ALA A 17 0.85 -10.88 -6.49
N THR A 18 0.62 -11.99 -5.78
CA THR A 18 0.71 -13.34 -6.35
C THR A 18 -0.36 -13.53 -7.43
N TYR A 19 -1.59 -13.10 -7.18
CA TYR A 19 -2.67 -13.17 -8.15
C TYR A 19 -2.37 -12.36 -9.41
N LEU A 20 -1.83 -11.15 -9.27
CA LEU A 20 -1.42 -10.31 -10.40
C LEU A 20 -0.32 -10.97 -11.23
N LEU A 21 0.71 -11.53 -10.59
CA LEU A 21 1.82 -12.20 -11.28
C LEU A 21 1.36 -13.46 -12.04
N VAL A 22 0.38 -14.18 -11.49
CA VAL A 22 -0.15 -15.41 -12.09
C VAL A 22 -1.15 -15.12 -13.21
N MET A 23 -2.09 -14.19 -13.00
CA MET A 23 -3.11 -13.86 -14.00
C MET A 23 -2.58 -12.95 -15.11
N GLN A 24 -1.49 -12.20 -14.89
CA GLN A 24 -0.99 -11.14 -15.78
C GLN A 24 -2.07 -10.11 -16.21
N GLU A 25 -3.22 -10.08 -15.54
CA GLU A 25 -4.25 -9.10 -15.79
C GLU A 25 -3.91 -7.77 -15.11
N TYR A 26 -3.17 -6.93 -15.83
CA TYR A 26 -2.80 -5.58 -15.41
C TYR A 26 -3.98 -4.64 -15.20
N LYS A 27 -5.20 -5.05 -15.58
CA LYS A 27 -6.43 -4.27 -15.38
C LYS A 27 -6.69 -3.93 -13.91
N TRP A 28 -6.20 -4.75 -12.98
CA TRP A 28 -6.37 -4.54 -11.53
C TRP A 28 -5.16 -3.91 -10.85
N ILE A 29 -4.12 -3.53 -11.62
CA ILE A 29 -2.85 -3.06 -11.06
C ILE A 29 -3.03 -1.78 -10.25
N GLU A 30 -3.93 -0.90 -10.69
CA GLU A 30 -4.23 0.36 -10.01
C GLU A 30 -4.86 0.12 -8.63
N LEU A 31 -5.77 -0.86 -8.54
CA LEU A 31 -6.44 -1.25 -7.31
C LEU A 31 -5.49 -1.96 -6.35
N ILE A 32 -4.51 -2.70 -6.88
CA ILE A 32 -3.41 -3.30 -6.10
C ILE A 32 -2.49 -2.22 -5.56
N ILE A 33 -2.06 -1.25 -6.37
CA ILE A 33 -1.21 -0.14 -5.94
C ILE A 33 -1.94 0.71 -4.90
N LEU A 34 -3.26 0.91 -5.05
CA LEU A 34 -4.09 1.58 -4.06
C LEU A 34 -4.06 0.84 -2.71
N THR A 35 -4.35 -0.47 -2.73
CA THR A 35 -4.35 -1.31 -1.52
C THR A 35 -2.96 -1.34 -0.87
N PHE A 36 -1.91 -1.41 -1.67
CA PHE A 36 -0.52 -1.42 -1.22
C PHE A 36 -0.10 -0.08 -0.60
N SER A 37 -0.51 1.04 -1.20
CA SER A 37 -0.24 2.38 -0.66
C SER A 37 -0.88 2.60 0.72
N LEU A 38 -2.10 2.06 0.92
CA LEU A 38 -2.78 2.02 2.21
C LEU A 38 -2.01 1.17 3.23
N SER A 39 -1.53 -0.02 2.85
CA SER A 39 -0.66 -0.86 3.72
C SER A 39 0.55 -0.09 4.22
N ILE A 40 1.26 0.59 3.31
CA ILE A 40 2.47 1.35 3.62
C ILE A 40 2.15 2.54 4.54
N GLY A 41 1.03 3.24 4.30
CA GLY A 41 0.57 4.32 5.17
C GLY A 41 0.27 3.85 6.59
N ILE A 42 -0.42 2.71 6.74
CA ILE A 42 -0.72 2.11 8.05
C ILE A 42 0.57 1.70 8.78
N MET A 43 1.50 1.06 8.06
CA MET A 43 2.83 0.73 8.60
C MET A 43 3.61 1.97 9.03
N GLY A 44 3.53 3.05 8.25
CA GLY A 44 4.18 4.32 8.60
C GLY A 44 3.64 4.91 9.90
N ILE A 45 2.31 4.90 10.09
CA ILE A 45 1.68 5.35 11.34
C ILE A 45 2.08 4.43 12.51
N GLU A 46 2.12 3.11 12.31
CA GLU A 46 2.54 2.17 13.35
C GLU A 46 3.99 2.41 13.79
N GLU A 47 4.89 2.68 12.83
CA GLU A 47 6.29 2.93 13.10
C GLU A 47 6.52 4.27 13.81
N ILE A 48 5.69 5.29 13.54
CA ILE A 48 5.66 6.55 14.31
C ILE A 48 5.20 6.28 15.76
N GLN A 49 4.17 5.45 15.95
CA GLN A 49 3.69 5.07 17.28
C GLN A 49 4.71 4.24 18.07
N ARG A 50 5.66 3.59 17.39
CA ARG A 50 6.76 2.81 17.98
C ARG A 50 8.02 3.62 18.29
N ASP A 51 7.92 4.95 18.34
CA ASP A 51 9.03 5.89 18.54
C ASP A 51 10.04 5.97 17.38
N ASN A 52 9.89 5.15 16.33
CA ASN A 52 10.70 5.19 15.12
C ASN A 52 10.17 6.23 14.11
N LYS A 53 10.12 7.49 14.55
CA LYS A 53 9.56 8.62 13.79
C LYS A 53 10.15 8.77 12.39
N GLY A 54 11.47 8.61 12.23
CA GLY A 54 12.13 8.76 10.93
C GLY A 54 11.64 7.75 9.88
N ARG A 55 11.62 6.46 10.24
CA ARG A 55 11.12 5.40 9.34
C ARG A 55 9.63 5.54 9.08
N GLY A 56 8.85 5.88 10.11
CA GLY A 56 7.41 6.02 9.97
C GLY A 56 7.00 7.20 9.08
N TRP A 57 7.72 8.33 9.14
CA TRP A 57 7.52 9.46 8.22
C TRP A 57 7.90 9.10 6.78
N LEU A 58 9.00 8.38 6.56
CA LEU A 58 9.39 7.91 5.22
C LEU A 58 8.32 6.98 4.62
N LEU A 59 7.80 6.05 5.42
CA LEU A 59 6.74 5.14 5.01
C LEU A 59 5.45 5.90 4.70
N LEU A 60 5.03 6.85 5.55
CA LEU A 60 3.86 7.69 5.27
C LEU A 60 4.00 8.48 3.97
N LEU A 61 5.17 9.09 3.74
CA LEU A 61 5.44 9.84 2.52
C LEU A 61 5.39 8.94 1.29
N THR A 62 5.99 7.74 1.38
CA THR A 62 5.97 6.74 0.31
C THR A 62 4.54 6.25 0.03
N GLY A 63 3.77 5.98 1.09
CA GLY A 63 2.37 5.61 0.99
C GLY A 63 1.56 6.68 0.26
N LEU A 64 1.71 7.95 0.62
CA LEU A 64 1.06 9.08 -0.05
C LEU A 64 1.43 9.19 -1.53
N LEU A 65 2.71 9.01 -1.89
CA LEU A 65 3.16 9.04 -3.28
C LEU A 65 2.56 7.89 -4.11
N CYS A 66 2.51 6.68 -3.55
CA CYS A 66 1.86 5.54 -4.20
C CYS A 66 0.35 5.76 -4.34
N LEU A 67 -0.31 6.35 -3.34
CA LEU A 67 -1.74 6.66 -3.36
C LEU A 67 -2.04 7.69 -4.46
N TYR A 68 -1.23 8.75 -4.55
CA TYR A 68 -1.31 9.75 -5.61
C TYR A 68 -1.14 9.12 -6.99
N SER A 69 -0.13 8.27 -7.17
CA SER A 69 0.15 7.60 -8.44
C SER A 69 -0.97 6.65 -8.85
N SER A 70 -1.59 5.95 -7.89
CA SER A 70 -2.74 5.08 -8.13
C SER A 70 -3.98 5.87 -8.56
N ILE A 71 -4.30 6.97 -7.87
CA ILE A 71 -5.41 7.86 -8.23
C ILE A 71 -5.17 8.46 -9.63
N GLN A 72 -3.93 8.85 -9.92
CA GLN A 72 -3.58 9.39 -11.23
C GLN A 72 -3.72 8.32 -12.32
N GLY A 73 -3.30 7.08 -12.07
CA GLY A 73 -3.56 5.94 -12.96
C GLY A 73 -5.05 5.80 -13.27
N PHE A 74 -5.87 5.75 -12.22
CA PHE A 74 -7.32 5.59 -12.34
C PHE A 74 -8.01 6.73 -13.12
N LEU A 75 -7.49 7.96 -13.02
CA LEU A 75 -8.02 9.14 -13.71
C LEU A 75 -7.49 9.34 -15.13
N PHE A 76 -6.27 8.87 -15.45
CA PHE A 76 -5.63 9.08 -16.76
C PHE A 76 -5.70 7.88 -17.70
N PHE A 77 -5.87 6.65 -17.19
CA PHE A 77 -5.89 5.42 -17.98
C PHE A 77 -7.29 4.81 -18.16
N HIS A 78 -8.34 5.48 -17.67
CA HIS A 78 -9.75 5.16 -17.96
C HIS A 78 -10.35 6.11 -18.99
#